data_AF-A0A2I0N6R6-F1
#
_entry.id   AF-A0A2I0N6R6-F1
#
_cell.length_a   1.000
_cell.length_b   1.000
_cell.length_c   1.000
_cell.angle_alpha   90.00
_cell.angle_beta   90.00
_cell.angle_gamma   90.00
#
_symmetry.space_group_name_H-M   'P 1'
#
loop_
_entity.id
_entity.type
_entity.pdbx_description
1 polymer ?
#
loop_
_entity_poly.entity_id
_entity_poly.type
_entity_poly.pdbx_seq_one_letter_code
_entity_poly.pdbx_strand_id
1 'polypeptide(L)'
;MVVNFSKKVKISILLIIFFSASFAWCPWITENYAKDAVNEKLENEWSGVADGASWNITGTSKIFFGTKVYVVTTGGFPRYDEPQTKNETYFVSCFGVVSKM
;
A
#
# COMPACT_ATOMS: atom_id res chain seq x y z
N MET A 1 -13.84 -31.89 28.48
CA MET A 1 -15.16 -31.89 27.83
C MET A 1 -14.94 -31.69 26.34
N VAL A 2 -15.04 -32.74 25.51
CA VAL A 2 -14.79 -32.64 24.07
C VAL A 2 -16.08 -32.17 23.40
N VAL A 3 -16.11 -30.91 22.96
CA VAL A 3 -17.29 -30.34 22.29
C VAL A 3 -17.35 -30.90 20.87
N ASN A 4 -18.25 -31.85 20.63
CA ASN A 4 -18.51 -32.39 19.30
C ASN A 4 -19.34 -31.41 18.48
N PHE A 5 -18.67 -30.46 17.82
CA PHE A 5 -19.31 -29.56 16.88
C PHE A 5 -19.88 -30.32 15.68
N SER A 6 -21.14 -30.02 15.32
CA SER A 6 -21.79 -30.53 14.11
C SER A 6 -20.94 -30.22 12.87
N LYS A 7 -20.96 -31.11 11.86
CA LYS A 7 -20.22 -30.93 10.60
C LYS A 7 -20.44 -29.55 9.98
N LYS A 8 -21.66 -29.00 10.09
CA LYS A 8 -22.01 -27.66 9.59
C LYS A 8 -21.25 -26.54 10.31
N VAL A 9 -21.11 -26.64 11.63
CA VAL A 9 -20.40 -25.62 12.44
C VAL A 9 -18.91 -25.64 12.15
N LYS A 10 -18.32 -26.84 11.97
CA LYS A 10 -16.91 -26.98 11.57
C LYS A 10 -16.63 -26.33 10.21
N ILE A 11 -17.52 -26.52 9.23
CA ILE A 11 -17.41 -25.90 7.90
C ILE A 11 -17.52 -24.37 8.01
N SER A 12 -18.46 -23.87 8.80
CA SER A 12 -18.62 -22.42 9.01
C SER A 12 -17.38 -21.78 9.63
N ILE A 13 -16.77 -22.41 10.65
CA ILE A 13 -15.55 -21.92 11.28
C ILE A 13 -14.39 -21.89 10.27
N LEU A 14 -14.27 -22.94 9.45
CA LEU A 14 -13.22 -23.04 8.44
C LEU A 14 -13.37 -21.94 7.37
N LEU A 15 -14.60 -21.65 6.93
CA LEU A 15 -14.90 -20.54 6.04
C LEU A 15 -14.51 -19.19 6.65
N ILE A 16 -14.87 -18.94 7.92
CA ILE A 16 -14.53 -17.67 8.59
C ILE A 16 -13.02 -17.47 8.66
N ILE A 17 -12.27 -18.53 9.00
CA ILE A 17 -10.81 -18.48 9.05
C ILE A 17 -10.22 -18.24 7.66
N PHE A 18 -10.78 -18.86 6.63
CA PHE A 18 -10.33 -18.68 5.25
C PHE A 18 -10.57 -17.24 4.75
N PHE A 19 -11.75 -16.68 5.04
CA PHE A 19 -12.06 -15.30 4.70
C PHE A 19 -11.18 -14.33 5.49
N SER A 20 -10.99 -14.52 6.79
CA SER A 20 -10.15 -13.63 7.59
C SER A 20 -8.69 -13.64 7.14
N ALA A 21 -8.14 -14.81 6.81
CA ALA A 21 -6.79 -14.93 6.26
C ALA A 21 -6.67 -14.24 4.89
N SER A 22 -7.68 -14.41 4.03
CA SER A 22 -7.72 -13.75 2.71
C SER A 22 -7.78 -12.23 2.84
N PHE A 23 -8.57 -11.70 3.78
CA PHE A 23 -8.63 -10.27 4.05
C PHE A 23 -7.37 -9.73 4.71
N ALA A 24 -6.70 -10.50 5.56
CA ALA A 24 -5.45 -10.08 6.21
C ALA A 24 -4.30 -9.96 5.21
N TRP A 25 -4.25 -10.84 4.20
CA TRP A 25 -3.18 -10.86 3.20
C TRP A 25 -3.48 -10.03 1.94
N CYS A 26 -4.74 -9.69 1.71
CA CYS A 26 -5.22 -8.89 0.57
C CYS A 26 -4.59 -9.35 -0.75
N PRO A 27 -4.87 -10.59 -1.21
CA PRO A 27 -4.25 -11.12 -2.43
C PRO A 27 -4.56 -10.26 -3.68
N TRP A 28 -5.65 -9.49 -3.65
CA TRP A 28 -6.02 -8.56 -4.72
C TRP A 28 -5.11 -7.32 -4.82
N ILE A 29 -4.37 -6.96 -3.75
CA ILE A 29 -3.37 -5.90 -3.82
C ILE A 29 -2.09 -6.51 -4.37
N THR A 30 -1.95 -6.40 -5.68
CA THR A 30 -0.71 -6.73 -6.39
C THR A 30 0.27 -5.56 -6.28
N GLU A 31 1.53 -5.85 -6.58
CA GLU A 31 2.56 -4.82 -6.68
C GLU A 31 2.18 -3.72 -7.69
N ASN A 32 1.64 -4.11 -8.85
CA ASN A 32 1.21 -3.17 -9.88
C ASN A 32 0.07 -2.27 -9.38
N TYR A 33 -0.96 -2.85 -8.76
CA TYR A 33 -2.06 -2.06 -8.19
C TYR A 33 -1.57 -1.05 -7.15
N ALA A 34 -0.64 -1.46 -6.27
CA ALA A 34 -0.09 -0.57 -5.27
C ALA A 34 0.75 0.57 -5.89
N LYS A 35 1.53 0.27 -6.95
CA LYS A 35 2.29 1.28 -7.70
C LYS A 35 1.37 2.27 -8.39
N ASP A 36 0.34 1.77 -9.09
CA ASP A 36 -0.60 2.59 -9.84
C ASP A 36 -1.37 3.53 -8.91
N ALA A 37 -1.87 3.02 -7.77
CA ALA A 37 -2.59 3.83 -6.79
C ALA A 37 -1.72 4.93 -6.17
N VAL A 38 -0.43 4.65 -5.93
CA VAL A 38 0.52 5.66 -5.42
C VAL A 38 0.90 6.66 -6.50
N ASN A 39 1.09 6.22 -7.74
CA ASN A 39 1.34 7.11 -8.87
C ASN A 39 0.18 8.07 -9.10
N GLU A 40 -1.06 7.58 -9.11
CA GLU A 40 -2.25 8.42 -9.27
C GLU A 40 -2.35 9.45 -8.14
N LYS A 41 -2.04 9.05 -6.89
CA LYS A 41 -2.01 9.99 -5.77
C LYS A 41 -0.94 11.07 -5.95
N LEU A 42 0.28 10.69 -6.31
CA LEU A 42 1.39 11.63 -6.52
C LEU A 42 1.09 12.57 -7.69
N GLU A 43 0.57 12.04 -8.79
CA GLU A 43 0.16 12.83 -9.95
C GLU A 43 -0.90 13.88 -9.57
N ASN A 44 -1.89 13.50 -8.76
CA ASN A 44 -2.89 14.43 -8.25
C ASN A 44 -2.29 15.47 -7.29
N GLU A 45 -1.42 15.07 -6.35
CA GLU A 45 -0.77 16.00 -5.41
C GLU A 45 0.20 16.97 -6.12
N TRP A 46 0.78 16.54 -7.25
CA TRP A 46 1.79 17.26 -8.00
C TRP A 46 1.22 17.97 -9.24
N SER A 47 -0.08 17.78 -9.51
CA SER A 47 -0.83 18.51 -10.53
C SER A 47 -0.86 20.01 -10.18
N GLY A 48 0.15 20.74 -10.61
CA GLY A 48 0.33 22.17 -10.32
C GLY A 48 1.66 22.56 -9.67
N VAL A 49 2.54 21.59 -9.36
CA VAL A 49 3.93 21.88 -8.93
C VAL A 49 4.80 22.07 -10.18
N ALA A 50 5.26 23.30 -10.43
CA ALA A 50 5.99 23.68 -11.64
C ALA A 50 7.45 23.21 -11.66
N ASP A 51 7.87 22.78 -12.87
CA ASP A 51 9.19 22.51 -13.45
C ASP A 51 10.30 21.84 -12.60
N GLY A 52 10.66 20.62 -13.01
CA GLY A 52 11.91 19.95 -12.63
C GLY A 52 11.80 18.92 -11.52
N ALA A 53 10.58 18.61 -11.07
CA ALA A 53 10.35 17.64 -10.02
C ALA A 53 9.82 16.31 -10.61
N SER A 54 10.42 15.21 -10.19
CA SER A 54 10.11 13.84 -10.60
C SER A 54 10.04 12.92 -9.38
N TRP A 55 9.37 11.79 -9.53
CA TRP A 55 9.33 10.75 -8.51
C TRP A 55 9.60 9.39 -9.16
N ASN A 56 10.15 8.47 -8.37
CA ASN A 56 10.43 7.12 -8.77
C ASN A 56 10.02 6.15 -7.66
N ILE A 57 9.28 5.10 -8.02
CA ILE A 57 8.93 4.04 -7.08
C ILE A 57 10.08 3.03 -7.04
N THR A 58 10.77 2.94 -5.91
CA THR A 58 11.95 2.07 -5.74
C THR A 58 11.61 0.66 -5.31
N GLY A 59 10.43 0.44 -4.75
CA GLY A 59 10.00 -0.90 -4.39
C GLY A 59 8.65 -0.96 -3.69
N THR A 60 8.19 -2.18 -3.47
CA THR A 60 6.99 -2.45 -2.68
C THR A 60 7.27 -3.53 -1.64
N SER A 61 6.56 -3.49 -0.51
CA SER A 61 6.65 -4.50 0.54
C SER A 61 5.26 -4.82 1.05
N LYS A 62 4.87 -6.10 0.98
CA LYS A 62 3.55 -6.53 1.43
C LYS A 62 3.50 -6.56 2.95
N ILE A 63 2.44 -6.02 3.54
CA ILE A 63 2.21 -6.02 4.98
C ILE A 63 0.79 -6.49 5.29
N PHE A 64 0.50 -6.76 6.56
CA PHE A 64 -0.87 -7.07 6.96
C PHE A 64 -1.80 -5.92 6.58
N PHE A 65 -2.92 -6.26 5.93
CA PHE A 65 -3.95 -5.33 5.47
C PHE A 65 -3.51 -4.33 4.40
N GLY A 66 -2.40 -4.57 3.68
CA GLY A 66 -2.01 -3.70 2.57
C GLY A 66 -0.60 -3.88 2.04
N THR A 67 -0.11 -2.86 1.34
CA THR A 67 1.23 -2.85 0.73
C THR A 67 1.89 -1.51 0.98
N LYS A 68 3.15 -1.53 1.42
CA LYS A 68 4.03 -0.37 1.47
C LYS A 68 4.66 -0.14 0.10
N VAL A 69 4.77 1.11 -0.29
CA VAL A 69 5.39 1.55 -1.54
C VAL A 69 6.44 2.58 -1.19
N TYR A 70 7.67 2.35 -1.62
CA TYR A 70 8.79 3.24 -1.38
C TYR A 70 8.95 4.16 -2.58
N VAL A 71 8.88 5.46 -2.33
CA VAL A 71 8.95 6.49 -3.36
C VAL A 71 10.17 7.36 -3.06
N VAL A 72 10.96 7.58 -4.09
CA VAL A 72 12.05 8.53 -4.07
C VAL A 72 11.63 9.70 -4.95
N THR A 73 11.52 10.86 -4.32
CA THR A 73 11.12 12.09 -4.98
C THR A 73 12.34 12.96 -5.16
N THR A 74 12.54 13.47 -6.37
CA THR A 74 13.64 14.36 -6.74
C THR A 74 13.09 15.65 -7.33
N GLY A 75 13.38 16.81 -6.73
CA GLY A 75 12.95 18.07 -7.31
C GLY A 75 12.83 19.25 -6.34
N GLY A 76 12.70 20.43 -6.94
CA GLY A 76 12.64 21.73 -6.26
C GLY A 76 13.75 22.66 -6.73
N PHE A 77 13.49 23.97 -6.77
CA PHE A 77 14.56 24.96 -6.90
C PHE A 77 15.55 24.77 -5.74
N PRO A 78 16.86 24.72 -5.99
CA PRO A 78 17.85 24.46 -4.96
C PRO A 78 17.76 25.54 -3.86
N ARG A 79 17.26 25.16 -2.68
CA ARG A 79 17.70 25.81 -1.44
C ARG A 79 19.03 25.14 -1.09
N TYR A 80 20.06 25.96 -0.90
CA TYR A 80 21.47 25.59 -0.89
C TYR A 80 21.87 24.54 0.18
N ASP A 81 20.94 24.14 1.05
CA ASP A 81 21.21 23.37 2.27
C ASP A 81 20.42 22.05 2.41
N GLU A 82 19.58 21.65 1.44
CA GLU A 82 18.76 20.42 1.56
C GLU A 82 19.07 19.37 0.48
N PRO A 83 19.14 18.07 0.85
CA PRO A 83 19.26 17.00 -0.14
C PRO A 83 18.04 17.02 -1.06
N GLN A 84 18.27 17.14 -2.37
CA GLN A 84 17.23 17.18 -3.40
C GLN A 84 16.47 15.85 -3.60
N THR A 85 16.77 14.87 -2.75
CA THR A 85 16.21 13.51 -2.81
C THR A 85 15.49 13.24 -1.50
N LYS A 86 14.18 13.02 -1.58
CA LYS A 86 13.35 12.70 -0.44
C LYS A 86 12.81 11.28 -0.57
N ASN A 87 13.08 10.47 0.44
CA ASN A 87 12.54 9.12 0.53
C ASN A 87 11.23 9.17 1.30
N GLU A 88 10.13 8.84 0.65
CA GLU A 88 8.80 8.81 1.22
C GLU A 88 8.25 7.39 1.15
N THR A 89 7.48 6.98 2.16
CA THR A 89 6.81 5.68 2.17
C THR A 89 5.31 5.91 2.12
N TYR A 90 4.64 5.23 1.21
CA TYR A 90 3.19 5.22 1.09
C TYR A 90 2.65 3.85 1.50
N PHE A 91 1.48 3.84 2.10
CA PHE A 91 0.73 2.65 2.45
C PHE A 91 -0.55 2.60 1.65
N VAL A 92 -0.75 1.50 0.92
CA VAL A 92 -1.96 1.18 0.19
C VAL A 92 -2.74 0.16 1.00
N SER A 93 -3.88 0.57 1.55
CA SER A 93 -4.73 -0.30 2.35
C SER A 93 -5.47 -1.32 1.48
N CYS A 94 -5.93 -2.40 2.11
CA CYS A 94 -6.81 -3.42 1.54
C CYS A 94 -8.07 -2.89 0.84
N PHE A 95 -8.49 -1.67 1.18
CA PHE A 95 -9.64 -0.96 0.63
C PHE A 95 -9.27 0.08 -0.45
N GLY A 96 -8.01 0.14 -0.87
CA GLY A 96 -7.54 1.10 -1.89
C GLY A 96 -7.25 2.50 -1.35
N VAL A 97 -7.19 2.68 -0.02
CA VAL A 97 -6.81 3.96 0.58
C VAL A 97 -5.30 4.11 0.56
N VAL A 98 -4.81 5.17 -0.06
CA VAL A 98 -3.38 5.49 -0.10
C VAL A 98 -3.06 6.58 0.91
N SER A 99 -2.18 6.28 1.87
CA SER A 99 -1.75 7.20 2.93
C SER A 99 -0.24 7.30 2.98
N LYS A 100 0.28 8.49 3.28
CA LYS A 100 1.71 8.68 3.56
C LYS A 100 2.01 8.17 4.97
N MET A 101 3.09 7.39 5.12
CA MET A 101 3.60 6.89 6.40
C MET A 101 4.69 7.81 6.96
#